data_AF-Q2KZY1-F1
#
_entry.id   AF-Q2KZY1-F1
#
_cell.length_a   1.000
_cell.length_b   1.000
_cell.length_c   1.000
_cell.angle_alpha   90.00
_cell.angle_beta   90.00
_cell.angle_gamma   90.00
#
_symmetry.space_group_name_H-M   'P 1'
#
loop_
_entity.id
_entity.type
_entity.pdbx_description
1 polymer ?
#
loop_
_entity_poly.entity_id
_entity_poly.type
_entity_poly.pdbx_seq_one_letter_code
_entity_poly.pdbx_strand_id
1 'polypeptide(L)'
;MRYAIAMSRVSLRAALRALLLLGAAAWTAAHAAPDDSPGAVYQREVARCNAGLDAGDRQACLREAAAAREAAKNQGLSNGSGDFARNRTRRCDSLPDTQRRDCLTQMNNPAVTTTRGSVSSGAILRETVIPIPAGASGSAP
;
A
#
# COMPACT_ATOMS: atom_id res chain seq x y z
N MET A 1 -56.02 -25.89 49.90
CA MET A 1 -54.63 -26.38 50.09
C MET A 1 -53.68 -25.35 49.49
N ARG A 2 -52.81 -24.75 50.30
CA ARG A 2 -51.86 -23.70 49.89
C ARG A 2 -50.53 -24.37 49.54
N TYR A 3 -50.15 -24.43 48.26
CA TYR A 3 -48.81 -24.89 47.87
C TYR A 3 -47.84 -23.70 47.88
N ALA A 4 -47.02 -23.66 48.92
CA ALA A 4 -45.87 -22.77 49.01
C ALA A 4 -44.81 -23.25 48.01
N ILE A 5 -44.65 -22.52 46.91
CA ILE A 5 -43.54 -22.74 45.98
C ILE A 5 -42.36 -21.92 46.50
N ALA A 6 -41.50 -22.57 47.30
CA ALA A 6 -40.18 -22.04 47.62
C ALA A 6 -39.37 -21.97 46.31
N MET A 7 -39.31 -20.78 45.70
CA MET A 7 -38.46 -20.51 44.54
C MET A 7 -36.99 -20.66 44.96
N SER A 8 -36.46 -21.85 44.73
CA SER A 8 -35.05 -22.17 44.91
C SER A 8 -34.22 -21.32 43.94
N ARG A 9 -33.52 -20.31 44.48
CA ARG A 9 -32.62 -19.39 43.76
C ARG A 9 -31.46 -20.09 43.04
N VAL A 10 -31.36 -21.41 43.17
CA VAL A 10 -30.31 -22.26 42.59
C VAL A 10 -30.56 -22.51 41.10
N SER A 11 -31.81 -22.53 40.64
CA SER A 11 -32.15 -22.91 39.26
C SER A 11 -31.98 -21.78 38.23
N LEU A 12 -31.95 -20.52 38.66
CA LEU A 12 -31.84 -19.37 37.75
C LEU A 12 -30.40 -19.16 37.22
N ARG A 13 -29.39 -19.61 37.97
CA ARG A 13 -27.98 -19.48 37.56
C ARG A 13 -27.51 -20.55 36.58
N ALA A 14 -28.17 -21.70 36.53
CA ALA A 14 -27.85 -22.78 35.60
C ALA A 14 -28.43 -22.51 34.20
N ALA A 15 -29.64 -21.94 34.11
CA ALA A 15 -30.27 -21.61 32.84
C ALA A 15 -29.58 -20.46 32.09
N LEU A 16 -29.03 -19.46 32.82
CA LEU A 16 -28.36 -18.31 32.20
C LEU A 16 -27.00 -18.68 31.57
N ARG A 17 -26.31 -19.71 32.09
CA ARG A 17 -25.02 -20.18 31.55
C ARG A 17 -25.18 -21.03 30.29
N ALA A 18 -26.30 -21.74 30.13
CA ALA A 18 -26.56 -22.54 28.94
C ALA A 18 -26.96 -21.69 27.71
N LEU A 19 -27.63 -20.55 27.91
CA LEU A 19 -27.95 -19.63 26.81
C LEU A 19 -26.77 -18.78 26.33
N LEU A 20 -25.77 -18.52 27.19
CA LEU A 20 -24.57 -17.77 26.80
C LEU A 20 -23.57 -18.57 25.95
N LEU A 21 -23.69 -19.90 25.89
CA LEU A 21 -22.80 -20.76 25.11
C LEU A 21 -23.31 -21.09 23.69
N LEU A 22 -24.55 -20.74 23.35
CA LEU A 22 -25.13 -20.97 22.00
C LEU A 22 -25.13 -19.73 21.10
N GLY A 23 -24.70 -18.55 21.59
CA GLY A 23 -24.71 -17.30 20.82
C GLY A 23 -23.42 -16.97 20.07
N ALA A 24 -22.34 -17.74 20.24
CA ALA A 24 -21.01 -17.37 19.73
C ALA A 24 -20.63 -18.00 18.37
N ALA A 25 -21.60 -18.54 17.63
CA ALA A 25 -21.34 -19.28 16.38
C ALA A 25 -21.91 -18.63 15.11
N ALA A 26 -22.26 -17.35 15.14
CA ALA A 26 -22.64 -16.62 13.94
C ALA A 26 -21.67 -15.44 13.75
N TRP A 27 -21.00 -15.45 12.59
CA TRP A 27 -20.15 -14.40 12.01
C TRP A 27 -18.64 -14.61 12.10
N THR A 28 -18.17 -15.82 11.78
CA THR A 28 -16.96 -15.91 10.95
C THR A 28 -17.38 -15.82 9.48
N ALA A 29 -17.75 -14.62 9.03
CA ALA A 29 -17.69 -14.33 7.60
C ALA A 29 -16.21 -14.38 7.23
N ALA A 30 -15.73 -15.56 6.85
CA ALA A 30 -14.44 -15.69 6.19
C ALA A 30 -14.50 -14.80 4.95
N HIS A 31 -13.94 -13.59 5.04
CA HIS A 31 -13.61 -12.82 3.86
C HIS A 31 -12.56 -13.65 3.13
N ALA A 32 -13.01 -14.43 2.15
CA ALA A 32 -12.11 -15.03 1.18
C ALA A 32 -11.21 -13.90 0.66
N ALA A 33 -9.90 -14.09 0.74
CA ALA A 33 -8.97 -13.13 0.17
C ALA A 33 -9.38 -12.88 -1.30
N PRO A 34 -9.43 -11.63 -1.75
CA PRO A 34 -9.80 -11.33 -3.12
C PRO A 34 -8.90 -12.13 -4.09
N ASP A 35 -9.50 -12.71 -5.12
CA ASP A 35 -8.74 -13.36 -6.18
C ASP A 35 -7.89 -12.30 -6.89
N ASP A 36 -6.56 -12.38 -6.72
CA ASP A 36 -5.59 -11.49 -7.35
C ASP A 36 -5.00 -12.08 -8.64
N SER A 37 -5.65 -13.09 -9.21
CA SER A 37 -5.35 -13.52 -10.57
C SER A 37 -5.43 -12.32 -11.54
N PRO A 38 -4.52 -12.22 -12.53
CA PRO A 38 -4.55 -11.12 -13.50
C PRO A 38 -5.90 -10.92 -14.20
N GLY A 39 -6.68 -11.99 -14.35
CA GLY A 39 -8.03 -11.95 -14.90
C GLY A 39 -9.05 -11.31 -13.94
N ALA A 40 -9.04 -11.69 -12.67
CA ALA A 40 -9.93 -11.13 -11.66
C ALA A 40 -9.63 -9.65 -11.38
N VAL A 41 -8.34 -9.27 -11.33
CA VAL A 41 -7.92 -7.86 -11.21
C VAL A 41 -8.42 -7.04 -12.41
N TYR A 42 -8.24 -7.56 -13.63
CA TYR A 42 -8.72 -6.89 -14.84
C TYR A 42 -10.24 -6.66 -14.84
N GLN A 43 -11.03 -7.66 -14.43
CA GLN A 43 -12.49 -7.51 -14.37
C GLN A 43 -12.92 -6.44 -13.36
N ARG A 44 -12.25 -6.34 -12.20
CA ARG A 44 -12.50 -5.27 -11.23
C ARG A 44 -12.17 -3.89 -11.81
N GLU A 45 -11.03 -3.75 -12.48
CA GLU A 45 -10.65 -2.48 -13.12
C GLU A 45 -11.61 -2.09 -14.24
N VAL A 46 -12.06 -3.04 -15.08
CA VAL A 46 -13.07 -2.76 -16.11
C VAL A 46 -14.39 -2.28 -15.49
N ALA A 47 -14.84 -2.92 -14.42
CA ALA A 47 -16.04 -2.50 -13.70
C ALA A 47 -15.88 -1.06 -13.15
N ARG A 48 -14.71 -0.75 -12.58
CA ARG A 48 -14.36 0.59 -12.11
C ARG A 48 -14.32 1.61 -13.25
N CYS A 49 -13.72 1.28 -14.40
CA CYS A 49 -13.69 2.16 -15.56
C CYS A 49 -15.11 2.49 -16.07
N ASN A 50 -16.04 1.55 -15.95
CA ASN A 50 -17.42 1.71 -16.40
C ASN A 50 -18.32 2.41 -15.36
N ALA A 51 -17.86 2.63 -14.12
CA ALA A 51 -18.67 3.11 -13.01
C ALA A 51 -18.93 4.64 -13.00
N GLY A 52 -18.56 5.37 -14.06
CA GLY A 52 -18.90 6.79 -14.20
C GLY A 52 -17.81 7.69 -14.76
N LEU A 53 -16.77 7.14 -15.40
CA LEU A 53 -15.79 7.95 -16.12
C LEU A 53 -16.40 8.53 -17.41
N ASP A 54 -15.99 9.76 -17.74
CA ASP A 54 -16.28 10.38 -19.05
C ASP A 54 -15.73 9.50 -20.19
N ALA A 55 -16.27 9.65 -21.40
CA ALA A 55 -15.95 8.74 -22.52
C ALA A 55 -14.44 8.66 -22.85
N GLY A 56 -13.72 9.79 -22.78
CA GLY A 56 -12.27 9.84 -23.00
C GLY A 56 -11.48 9.13 -21.90
N ASP A 57 -11.83 9.37 -20.64
CA ASP A 57 -11.18 8.78 -19.46
C ASP A 57 -11.48 7.29 -19.34
N ARG A 58 -12.70 6.87 -19.71
CA ARG A 58 -13.08 5.46 -19.79
C ARG A 58 -12.20 4.72 -20.78
N GLN A 59 -11.97 5.29 -21.97
CA GLN A 59 -11.14 4.63 -22.98
C GLN A 59 -9.68 4.53 -22.50
N ALA A 60 -9.13 5.57 -21.87
CA ALA A 60 -7.79 5.53 -21.28
C ALA A 60 -7.69 4.47 -20.17
N CYS A 61 -8.65 4.46 -19.23
CA CYS A 61 -8.73 3.50 -18.14
C CYS A 61 -8.77 2.05 -18.65
N LEU A 62 -9.59 1.75 -19.67
CA LEU A 62 -9.67 0.41 -20.25
C LEU A 62 -8.37 -0.01 -20.94
N ARG A 63 -7.68 0.92 -21.62
CA ARG A 63 -6.36 0.65 -22.21
C ARG A 63 -5.32 0.35 -21.14
N GLU A 64 -5.29 1.11 -20.05
CA GLU A 64 -4.37 0.91 -18.94
C GLU A 64 -4.63 -0.41 -18.21
N ALA A 65 -5.90 -0.75 -17.95
CA ALA A 65 -6.29 -2.02 -17.35
C ALA A 65 -5.86 -3.22 -18.22
N ALA A 66 -6.03 -3.12 -19.54
CA ALA A 66 -5.59 -4.16 -20.47
C ALA A 66 -4.06 -4.30 -20.50
N ALA A 67 -3.33 -3.18 -20.52
CA ALA A 67 -1.88 -3.16 -20.47
C ALA A 67 -1.35 -3.77 -19.15
N ALA A 68 -1.97 -3.44 -18.02
CA ALA A 68 -1.61 -3.98 -16.71
C ALA A 68 -1.83 -5.50 -16.65
N ARG A 69 -2.96 -6.00 -17.18
CA ARG A 69 -3.22 -7.45 -17.28
C ARG A 69 -2.17 -8.16 -18.12
N GLU A 70 -1.81 -7.59 -19.26
CA GLU A 70 -0.84 -8.21 -20.16
C GLU A 70 0.56 -8.22 -19.55
N ALA A 71 0.97 -7.14 -18.88
CA ALA A 71 2.21 -7.10 -18.11
C ALA A 71 2.23 -8.17 -17.00
N ALA A 72 1.12 -8.31 -16.27
CA ALA A 72 0.98 -9.32 -15.22
C ALA A 72 1.04 -10.75 -15.76
N LYS A 73 0.51 -11.01 -16.96
CA LYS A 73 0.59 -12.32 -17.62
C LYS A 73 1.98 -12.65 -18.15
N ASN A 74 2.68 -11.68 -18.74
CA ASN A 74 3.92 -11.93 -19.48
C ASN A 74 5.17 -11.95 -18.59
N GLN A 75 5.31 -10.97 -17.70
CA GLN A 75 6.54 -10.78 -16.93
C GLN A 75 6.30 -10.98 -15.42
N GLY A 76 5.04 -11.12 -15.02
CA GLY A 76 4.62 -10.95 -13.63
C GLY A 76 4.81 -9.49 -13.20
N LEU A 77 3.80 -8.89 -12.58
CA LEU A 77 4.02 -7.66 -11.81
C LEU A 77 4.75 -8.06 -10.53
N SER A 78 6.05 -8.29 -10.62
CA SER A 78 6.87 -8.37 -9.41
C SER A 78 6.91 -6.97 -8.81
N ASN A 79 6.66 -6.85 -7.51
CA ASN A 79 6.94 -5.63 -6.75
C ASN A 79 8.45 -5.28 -6.71
N GLY A 80 9.26 -5.94 -7.55
CA GLY A 80 10.69 -5.87 -7.56
C GLY A 80 11.23 -6.55 -6.30
N SER A 81 11.71 -7.78 -6.45
CA SER A 81 12.87 -8.21 -5.65
C SER A 81 14.17 -7.50 -6.11
N GLY A 82 14.04 -6.46 -6.96
CA GLY A 82 15.12 -5.61 -7.37
C GLY A 82 15.59 -4.80 -6.18
N ASP A 83 16.86 -4.96 -5.85
CA ASP A 83 17.55 -4.18 -4.83
C ASP A 83 17.27 -2.68 -5.00
N PHE A 84 16.32 -2.16 -4.21
CA PHE A 84 15.89 -0.77 -4.28
C PHE A 84 17.04 0.18 -3.95
N ALA A 85 17.98 -0.24 -3.10
CA ALA A 85 19.16 0.53 -2.78
C ALA A 85 20.08 0.63 -4.00
N ARG A 86 20.29 -0.49 -4.73
CA ARG A 86 21.03 -0.47 -6.00
C ARG A 86 20.34 0.37 -7.07
N ASN A 87 19.03 0.31 -7.20
CA ASN A 87 18.28 1.14 -8.15
C ASN A 87 18.40 2.63 -7.80
N ARG A 88 18.34 2.95 -6.51
CA ARG A 88 18.48 4.31 -5.99
C ARG A 88 19.84 4.91 -6.36
N THR A 89 20.94 4.17 -6.18
CA THR A 89 22.28 4.67 -6.51
C THR A 89 22.53 4.70 -8.02
N ARG A 90 22.05 3.70 -8.78
CA ARG A 90 22.20 3.67 -10.25
C ARG A 90 21.61 4.89 -10.95
N ARG A 91 20.56 5.49 -10.38
CA ARG A 91 19.97 6.74 -10.92
C ARG A 91 20.95 7.91 -10.92
N CYS A 92 21.94 7.91 -10.04
CA CYS A 92 22.96 8.95 -9.99
C CYS A 92 24.05 8.77 -11.07
N ASP A 93 24.16 7.58 -11.68
CA ASP A 93 25.27 7.26 -12.60
C ASP A 93 25.20 8.02 -13.94
N SER A 94 24.04 8.55 -14.31
CA SER A 94 23.86 9.37 -15.51
C SER A 94 24.27 10.84 -15.32
N LEU A 95 24.67 11.24 -14.11
CA LEU A 95 25.01 12.62 -13.79
C LEU A 95 26.52 12.87 -13.96
N PRO A 96 26.93 14.10 -14.33
CA PRO A 96 28.33 14.52 -14.27
C PRO A 96 28.93 14.35 -12.87
N ASP A 97 30.25 14.18 -12.76
CA ASP A 97 30.95 13.78 -11.52
C ASP A 97 30.56 14.59 -10.27
N THR A 98 30.49 15.92 -10.39
CA THR A 98 30.12 16.81 -9.29
C THR A 98 28.68 16.58 -8.84
N GLN A 99 27.74 16.54 -9.77
CA GLN A 99 26.31 16.31 -9.51
C GLN A 99 26.04 14.87 -9.03
N ARG A 100 26.82 13.90 -9.52
CA ARG A 100 26.73 12.50 -9.10
C ARG A 100 27.05 12.34 -7.62
N ARG A 101 28.12 12.98 -7.13
CA ARG A 101 28.48 12.96 -5.71
C ARG A 101 27.37 13.56 -4.84
N ASP A 102 26.78 14.66 -5.28
CA ASP A 102 25.71 15.35 -4.55
C ASP A 102 24.42 14.50 -4.53
N CYS A 103 24.06 13.88 -5.66
CA CYS A 103 22.98 12.89 -5.75
C CYS A 103 23.20 11.71 -4.80
N LEU A 104 24.40 11.11 -4.79
CA LEU A 104 24.73 10.01 -3.89
C LEU A 104 24.64 10.42 -2.42
N THR A 105 25.00 11.67 -2.10
CA THR A 105 24.87 12.23 -0.75
C THR A 105 23.40 12.32 -0.35
N GLN A 106 22.54 12.89 -1.19
CA GLN A 106 21.09 12.96 -0.95
C GLN A 106 20.44 11.57 -0.82
N MET A 107 20.93 10.59 -1.57
CA MET A 107 20.37 9.23 -1.55
C MET A 107 20.78 8.40 -0.33
N ASN A 108 22.00 8.59 0.18
CA ASN A 108 22.61 7.67 1.14
C ASN A 108 22.99 8.28 2.50
N ASN A 109 23.04 9.61 2.63
CA ASN A 109 23.43 10.24 3.89
C ASN A 109 22.21 10.81 4.65
N PRO A 110 21.62 10.06 5.59
CA PRO A 110 20.47 10.53 6.36
C PRO A 110 20.83 11.65 7.36
N ALA A 111 22.11 11.82 7.72
CA ALA A 111 22.52 12.84 8.69
C ALA A 111 22.40 14.27 8.13
N VAL A 112 22.46 14.43 6.81
CA VAL A 112 22.36 15.74 6.13
C VAL A 112 21.15 15.84 5.20
N THR A 113 20.29 14.81 5.19
CA THR A 113 19.13 14.72 4.29
C THR A 113 17.85 14.57 5.07
N THR A 114 16.96 15.56 4.95
CA THR A 114 15.61 15.50 5.50
C THR A 114 14.68 14.78 4.52
N THR A 115 13.93 13.79 5.00
CA THR A 115 12.93 13.06 4.20
C THR A 115 11.52 13.36 4.71
N ARG A 116 10.59 13.69 3.80
CA ARG A 116 9.19 14.00 4.11
C ARG A 116 8.23 13.25 3.19
N GLY A 117 7.04 12.93 3.70
CA GLY A 117 6.01 12.18 2.95
C GLY A 117 6.18 10.66 3.02
N SER A 118 5.30 9.94 2.33
CA SER A 118 5.31 8.49 2.24
C SER A 118 4.83 8.01 0.87
N VAL A 119 5.08 6.73 0.57
CA VAL A 119 4.50 6.07 -0.61
C VAL A 119 2.97 6.12 -0.55
N SER A 120 2.39 5.90 0.63
CA SER A 120 0.94 5.96 0.84
C SER A 120 0.36 7.37 0.64
N SER A 121 1.12 8.43 0.94
CA SER A 121 0.70 9.82 0.71
C SER A 121 0.99 10.29 -0.73
N GLY A 122 1.52 9.42 -1.59
CA GLY A 122 1.76 9.68 -3.01
C GLY A 122 3.17 10.17 -3.36
N ALA A 123 4.03 10.52 -2.40
CA ALA A 123 5.39 10.99 -2.70
C ALA A 123 6.34 10.92 -1.49
N ILE A 124 7.64 10.78 -1.79
CA ILE A 124 8.73 10.95 -0.83
C ILE A 124 9.61 12.10 -1.34
N LEU A 125 9.71 13.17 -0.57
CA LEU A 125 10.60 14.30 -0.84
C LEU A 125 11.87 14.18 0.00
N ARG A 126 13.04 14.35 -0.65
CA ARG A 126 14.35 14.36 -0.01
C ARG A 126 15.00 15.72 -0.23
N GLU A 127 15.44 16.33 0.85
CA GLU A 127 16.09 17.64 0.82
C GLU A 127 17.45 17.56 1.50
N THR A 128 18.49 18.03 0.81
CA THR A 128 19.87 18.05 1.28
C THR A 128 20.41 19.45 1.06
N VAL A 129 20.91 20.09 2.11
CA VAL A 129 21.56 21.41 2.01
C VAL A 129 23.05 21.19 1.84
N ILE A 130 23.59 21.59 0.70
CA ILE A 130 25.01 21.45 0.37
C ILE A 130 25.63 22.85 0.43
N PRO A 131 26.47 23.17 1.44
CA PRO A 131 27.14 24.46 1.50
C PRO A 131 28.19 24.56 0.38
N ILE A 132 28.14 25.64 -0.39
CA ILE A 132 29.17 25.97 -1.38
C ILE A 132 30.22 26.86 -0.68
N PRO A 133 31.51 26.47 -0.65
CA PRO A 133 32.56 27.30 -0.06
C PRO A 133 32.64 28.67 -0.73
N ALA A 134 32.74 29.74 0.06
CA ALA A 134 32.98 31.09 -0.45
C ALA A 134 34.34 31.11 -1.19
N GLY A 135 34.31 31.31 -2.50
CA GLY A 135 35.48 31.25 -3.40
C GLY A 135 35.34 30.28 -4.56
N ALA A 136 34.35 29.38 -4.54
CA ALA A 136 33.99 28.56 -5.71
C ALA A 136 33.11 29.37 -6.67
N SER A 137 33.63 30.50 -7.14
CA SER A 137 33.00 31.28 -8.21
C SER A 137 33.17 30.54 -9.53
N GLY A 138 32.09 29.91 -9.99
CA GLY A 138 31.80 29.74 -11.41
C GLY A 138 32.73 28.83 -12.21
N SER A 139 32.36 27.57 -12.34
CA SER A 139 32.50 26.87 -13.62
C SER A 139 31.24 26.04 -13.81
N ALA A 140 30.19 26.74 -14.26
CA ALA A 140 29.05 26.10 -14.88
C ALA A 140 29.48 25.67 -16.30
N PRO A 141 29.24 24.42 -16.72
CA PRO A 141 29.16 24.09 -18.14
C PRO A 141 27.87 24.66 -18.76
#